data_AF-A0A0G0E4V7-F1
#
_entry.id   AF-A0A0G0E4V7-F1
#
_cell.length_a   1.000
_cell.length_b   1.000
_cell.length_c   1.000
_cell.angle_alpha   90.00
_cell.angle_beta   90.00
_cell.angle_gamma   90.00
#
_symmetry.space_group_name_H-M   'P 1'
#
loop_
_entity.id
_entity.type
_entity.pdbx_description
1 polymer ?
#
loop_
_entity_poly.entity_id
_entity_poly.type
_entity_poly.pdbx_seq_one_letter_code
_entity_poly.pdbx_strand_id
1 'polypeptide(L)'
;MKKITVIGGGTGTFVVLSGLKKNKHLNLGVIVTMMDSGGSTGRLRDQLGVLPPGDLRQCLLALSEAPLLWRKLFLYRFENGDLNGHNFGNIFLSALEKVSSNYKDVVDTAGYVLKIKGQVIPVTFANTHMCVEYENGKIVKKEGNIDTNYQEKSRVKRAFLEPKVEANCAAIKRIAESDYLIIGPGDFYSSIIPVLLVNGIKEAIMKSPAKIIYILNLMTRSGQTTDYKATDHLKDIETNIARKVDYVIVNNGKISKSIIDWYQKEDERVVINDLKSNGFRGQIIEGDIIDNNAIRSEGSEKYIDPKVRSILRHDSGKLSKLLKNII
;
A
#
# COMPACT_ATOMS: atom_id res chain seq x y z
N MET A 1 22.52 -10.02 -6.89
CA MET A 1 21.11 -9.65 -7.18
C MET A 1 20.82 -8.35 -6.45
N LYS A 2 20.21 -7.36 -7.11
CA LYS A 2 19.84 -6.10 -6.45
C LYS A 2 18.70 -6.34 -5.45
N LYS A 3 18.84 -5.85 -4.23
CA LYS A 3 17.87 -5.95 -3.14
C LYS A 3 16.92 -4.75 -3.19
N ILE A 4 15.67 -5.01 -3.55
CA ILE A 4 14.63 -3.99 -3.69
C ILE A 4 13.59 -4.20 -2.60
N THR A 5 13.25 -3.15 -1.85
CA THR A 5 12.20 -3.20 -0.84
C THR A 5 11.09 -2.24 -1.20
N VAL A 6 9.87 -2.75 -1.34
CA VAL A 6 8.66 -1.95 -1.52
C VAL A 6 8.06 -1.65 -0.15
N ILE A 7 7.60 -0.42 0.07
CA ILE A 7 6.99 0.04 1.32
C ILE A 7 5.56 0.49 0.99
N GLY A 8 4.57 -0.15 1.60
CA GLY A 8 3.17 0.21 1.40
C GLY A 8 2.19 -0.90 1.79
N GLY A 9 1.01 -0.84 1.18
CA GLY A 9 -0.07 -1.80 1.37
C GLY A 9 -0.96 -1.91 0.13
N GLY A 10 -2.01 -2.72 0.25
CA GLY A 10 -3.12 -2.77 -0.70
C GLY A 10 -2.77 -3.12 -2.13
N THR A 11 -3.60 -2.58 -3.03
CA THR A 11 -3.59 -2.95 -4.46
C THR A 11 -2.48 -2.27 -5.26
N GLY A 12 -2.01 -1.09 -4.84
CA GLY A 12 -0.89 -0.39 -5.49
C GLY A 12 0.43 -1.16 -5.33
N THR A 13 0.72 -1.60 -4.11
CA THR A 13 1.88 -2.46 -3.81
C THR A 13 1.82 -3.78 -4.59
N PHE A 14 0.62 -4.39 -4.71
CA PHE A 14 0.42 -5.59 -5.52
C PHE A 14 0.86 -5.40 -6.98
N VAL A 15 0.54 -4.24 -7.59
CA VAL A 15 0.91 -3.92 -8.97
C VAL A 15 2.44 -3.86 -9.13
N VAL A 16 3.13 -3.16 -8.23
CA VAL A 16 4.60 -3.03 -8.25
C VAL A 16 5.27 -4.39 -8.13
N LEU A 17 4.89 -5.17 -7.12
CA LEU A 17 5.46 -6.49 -6.86
C LEU A 17 5.21 -7.46 -8.02
N SER A 18 4.00 -7.45 -8.59
CA SER A 18 3.64 -8.32 -9.73
C SER A 18 4.44 -7.99 -10.99
N GLY A 19 4.75 -6.71 -11.21
CA GLY A 19 5.62 -6.26 -12.30
C GLY A 19 7.07 -6.69 -12.09
N LEU A 20 7.64 -6.33 -10.93
CA LEU A 20 9.05 -6.58 -10.61
C LEU A 20 9.40 -8.06 -10.48
N LYS A 21 8.48 -8.90 -9.99
CA LYS A 21 8.71 -10.35 -9.80
C LYS A 21 9.15 -11.07 -11.07
N LYS A 22 8.77 -10.55 -12.24
CA LYS A 22 9.16 -11.10 -13.55
C LYS A 22 10.67 -11.02 -13.78
N ASN A 23 11.39 -10.15 -13.08
CA ASN A 23 12.85 -10.03 -13.17
C ASN A 23 13.55 -10.95 -12.16
N LYS A 24 14.18 -12.01 -12.66
CA LYS A 24 14.89 -13.02 -11.84
C LYS A 24 16.17 -12.50 -11.18
N HIS A 25 16.66 -11.31 -11.55
CA HIS A 25 17.89 -10.73 -10.98
C HIS A 25 17.62 -9.84 -9.76
N LEU A 26 16.35 -9.67 -9.35
CA LEU A 26 15.94 -8.88 -8.21
C LEU A 26 15.64 -9.77 -7.00
N ASN A 27 16.16 -9.38 -5.84
CA ASN A 27 15.72 -9.89 -4.55
C ASN A 27 14.67 -8.93 -3.99
N LEU A 28 13.39 -9.31 -4.11
CA LEU A 28 12.25 -8.49 -3.71
C LEU A 28 11.90 -8.70 -2.24
N GLY A 29 11.71 -7.60 -1.53
CA GLY A 29 11.08 -7.54 -0.23
C GLY A 29 9.92 -6.56 -0.26
N VAL A 30 8.96 -6.74 0.62
CA VAL A 30 7.92 -5.75 0.90
C VAL A 30 7.76 -5.60 2.40
N ILE A 31 7.74 -4.35 2.86
CA ILE A 31 7.35 -3.99 4.22
C ILE A 31 5.91 -3.55 4.16
N VAL A 32 5.03 -4.34 4.78
CA VAL A 32 3.58 -4.20 4.66
C VAL A 32 2.95 -3.63 5.93
N THR A 33 1.99 -2.74 5.76
CA THR A 33 1.17 -2.19 6.86
C THR A 33 0.38 -3.30 7.56
N MET A 34 0.21 -3.15 8.87
CA MET A 34 -0.59 -4.04 9.73
C MET A 34 -1.72 -3.26 10.43
N MET A 35 -2.25 -2.23 9.76
CA MET A 35 -3.21 -1.29 10.35
C MET A 35 -4.58 -1.29 9.65
N ASP A 36 -4.77 -2.07 8.58
CA ASP A 36 -6.06 -2.25 7.90
C ASP A 36 -7.14 -2.61 8.94
N SER A 37 -8.26 -1.89 8.86
CA SER A 37 -9.43 -2.12 9.70
C SER A 37 -10.73 -2.07 8.88
N GLY A 38 -10.64 -2.13 7.56
CA GLY A 38 -11.78 -2.06 6.65
C GLY A 38 -12.45 -3.41 6.39
N GLY A 39 -13.76 -3.38 6.10
CA GLY A 39 -14.53 -4.51 5.56
C GLY A 39 -14.34 -5.84 6.30
N SER A 40 -14.04 -6.90 5.54
CA SER A 40 -13.82 -8.25 6.11
C SER A 40 -12.57 -8.34 6.98
N THR A 41 -11.54 -7.54 6.73
CA THR A 41 -10.32 -7.52 7.56
C THR A 41 -10.65 -6.98 8.95
N GLY A 42 -11.35 -5.84 9.02
CA GLY A 42 -11.78 -5.23 10.27
C GLY A 42 -12.65 -6.17 11.11
N ARG A 43 -13.61 -6.85 10.50
CA ARG A 43 -14.45 -7.84 11.22
C ARG A 43 -13.63 -8.98 11.82
N LEU A 44 -12.70 -9.57 11.08
CA LEU A 44 -11.84 -10.64 11.61
C LEU A 44 -10.97 -10.14 12.76
N ARG A 45 -10.43 -8.93 12.64
CA ARG A 45 -9.61 -8.29 13.68
C ARG A 45 -10.42 -8.04 14.95
N ASP A 46 -11.62 -7.49 14.84
CA ASP A 46 -12.49 -7.20 15.99
C ASP A 46 -13.03 -8.48 16.65
N GLN A 47 -13.37 -9.51 15.86
CA GLN A 47 -13.95 -10.76 16.38
C GLN A 47 -12.91 -11.74 16.92
N LEU A 48 -11.76 -11.85 16.26
CA LEU A 48 -10.74 -12.84 16.61
C LEU A 48 -9.54 -12.24 17.34
N GLY A 49 -9.38 -10.91 17.38
CA GLY A 49 -8.20 -10.28 17.98
C GLY A 49 -6.90 -10.62 17.24
N VAL A 50 -6.98 -10.83 15.92
CA VAL A 50 -5.86 -11.16 15.03
C VAL A 50 -5.30 -9.90 14.38
N LEU A 51 -4.05 -9.95 13.91
CA LEU A 51 -3.52 -8.90 13.04
C LEU A 51 -4.26 -8.88 11.69
N PRO A 52 -4.39 -7.71 11.06
CA PRO A 52 -5.19 -7.60 9.84
C PRO A 52 -4.54 -8.36 8.67
N PRO A 53 -5.23 -9.34 8.07
CA PRO A 53 -4.63 -10.20 7.04
C PRO A 53 -4.67 -9.60 5.63
N GLY A 54 -5.46 -8.54 5.40
CA GLY A 54 -5.80 -8.03 4.07
C GLY A 54 -4.59 -7.70 3.20
N ASP A 55 -3.78 -6.75 3.65
CA ASP A 55 -2.61 -6.29 2.89
C ASP A 55 -1.47 -7.32 2.85
N LEU A 56 -1.29 -8.07 3.95
CA LEU A 56 -0.37 -9.20 4.01
C LEU A 56 -0.71 -10.22 2.91
N ARG A 57 -1.98 -10.60 2.79
CA ARG A 57 -2.49 -11.52 1.76
C ARG A 57 -2.21 -11.01 0.35
N GLN A 58 -2.46 -9.73 0.09
CA GLN A 58 -2.21 -9.14 -1.24
C GLN A 58 -0.72 -9.21 -1.59
N CYS A 59 0.17 -8.87 -0.66
CA CYS A 59 1.61 -8.96 -0.86
C CYS A 59 2.09 -10.39 -1.11
N LEU A 60 1.60 -11.36 -0.33
CA LEU A 60 1.90 -12.78 -0.53
C LEU A 60 1.45 -13.26 -1.91
N LEU A 61 0.23 -12.89 -2.35
CA LEU A 61 -0.30 -13.25 -3.66
C LEU A 61 0.46 -12.59 -4.83
N ALA A 62 0.91 -11.35 -4.67
CA ALA A 62 1.71 -10.67 -5.67
C ALA A 62 3.03 -11.42 -5.91
N LEU A 63 3.66 -11.89 -4.83
CA LEU A 63 4.91 -12.65 -4.87
C LEU A 63 4.76 -14.16 -5.14
N SER A 64 3.53 -14.70 -5.07
CA SER A 64 3.24 -16.13 -5.22
C SER A 64 3.56 -16.69 -6.62
N GLU A 65 4.17 -17.88 -6.67
CA GLU A 65 4.27 -18.75 -7.85
C GLU A 65 3.47 -20.05 -7.69
N ALA A 66 2.55 -20.09 -6.73
CA ALA A 66 1.67 -21.22 -6.56
C ALA A 66 0.79 -21.46 -7.80
N PRO A 67 0.32 -22.71 -8.01
CA PRO A 67 -0.64 -23.04 -9.06
C PRO A 67 -1.83 -22.08 -9.11
N LEU A 68 -2.39 -21.87 -10.30
CA LEU A 68 -3.47 -20.90 -10.52
C LEU A 68 -4.66 -21.13 -9.58
N LEU A 69 -4.98 -22.39 -9.25
CA LEU A 69 -6.08 -22.73 -8.34
C LEU A 69 -5.85 -22.18 -6.92
N TRP A 70 -4.63 -22.30 -6.38
CA TRP A 70 -4.28 -21.72 -5.08
C TRP A 70 -4.44 -20.21 -5.07
N ARG A 71 -3.99 -19.54 -6.14
CA ARG A 71 -4.15 -18.09 -6.29
C ARG A 71 -5.63 -17.69 -6.36
N LYS A 72 -6.46 -18.43 -7.09
CA LYS A 72 -7.92 -18.21 -7.15
C LYS A 72 -8.57 -18.41 -5.78
N LEU A 73 -8.19 -19.45 -5.05
CA LEU A 73 -8.72 -19.75 -3.73
C LEU A 73 -8.42 -18.62 -2.72
N PHE A 74 -7.19 -18.12 -2.68
CA PHE A 74 -6.81 -16.99 -1.81
C PHE A 74 -7.44 -15.65 -2.22
N LEU A 75 -7.95 -15.53 -3.45
CA LEU A 75 -8.73 -14.38 -3.90
C LEU A 75 -10.24 -14.56 -3.71
N TYR A 76 -10.69 -15.78 -3.42
CA TYR A 76 -12.11 -16.10 -3.31
C TYR A 76 -12.76 -15.31 -2.17
N ARG A 77 -13.87 -14.66 -2.49
CA ARG A 77 -14.74 -13.98 -1.53
C ARG A 77 -16.06 -14.74 -1.49
N PHE A 78 -16.49 -15.10 -0.29
CA PHE A 78 -17.77 -15.75 -0.09
C PHE A 78 -18.90 -14.77 -0.42
N GLU A 79 -19.86 -15.20 -1.22
CA GLU A 79 -20.98 -14.36 -1.66
C GLU A 79 -22.27 -14.60 -0.88
N ASN A 80 -22.37 -15.71 -0.15
CA ASN A 80 -23.58 -16.12 0.58
C ASN A 80 -23.19 -16.90 1.86
N GLY A 81 -24.16 -17.10 2.75
CA GLY A 81 -24.02 -17.88 3.99
C GLY A 81 -23.32 -17.13 5.13
N ASP A 82 -22.94 -17.85 6.19
CA ASP A 82 -22.37 -17.24 7.41
C ASP A 82 -21.02 -16.54 7.15
N LEU A 83 -20.28 -16.98 6.14
CA LEU A 83 -19.03 -16.37 5.73
C LEU A 83 -19.20 -15.21 4.75
N ASN A 84 -20.44 -14.75 4.49
CA ASN A 84 -20.71 -13.77 3.47
C ASN A 84 -19.81 -12.51 3.58
N GLY A 85 -19.22 -12.13 2.46
CA GLY A 85 -18.30 -11.01 2.34
C GLY A 85 -16.90 -11.27 2.90
N HIS A 86 -16.63 -12.39 3.57
CA HIS A 86 -15.27 -12.76 3.97
C HIS A 86 -14.44 -13.23 2.77
N ASN A 87 -13.14 -12.98 2.82
CA ASN A 87 -12.20 -13.55 1.86
C ASN A 87 -11.55 -14.81 2.46
N PHE A 88 -11.48 -15.90 1.68
CA PHE A 88 -10.90 -17.16 2.15
C PHE A 88 -9.45 -16.99 2.61
N GLY A 89 -8.61 -16.29 1.85
CA GLY A 89 -7.21 -16.08 2.23
C GLY A 89 -7.08 -15.28 3.53
N ASN A 90 -7.99 -14.34 3.80
CA ASN A 90 -8.03 -13.63 5.08
C ASN A 90 -8.38 -14.60 6.23
N ILE A 91 -9.42 -15.43 6.06
CA ILE A 91 -9.80 -16.46 7.05
C ILE A 91 -8.64 -17.43 7.28
N PHE A 92 -7.99 -17.91 6.22
CA PHE A 92 -6.83 -18.80 6.30
C PHE A 92 -5.70 -18.19 7.14
N LEU A 93 -5.32 -16.94 6.85
CA LEU A 93 -4.26 -16.25 7.60
C LEU A 93 -4.65 -16.01 9.06
N SER A 94 -5.90 -15.63 9.33
CA SER A 94 -6.38 -15.44 10.71
C SER A 94 -6.43 -16.76 11.49
N ALA A 95 -6.84 -17.86 10.86
CA ALA A 95 -6.80 -19.18 11.48
C ALA A 95 -5.37 -19.64 11.73
N LEU A 96 -4.47 -19.41 10.75
CA LEU A 96 -3.05 -19.72 10.87
C LEU A 96 -2.40 -18.95 12.03
N GLU A 97 -2.74 -17.68 12.23
CA GLU A 97 -2.31 -16.90 13.39
C GLU A 97 -2.76 -17.52 14.72
N LYS A 98 -3.99 -18.03 14.80
CA LYS A 98 -4.52 -18.64 16.02
C LYS A 98 -3.88 -19.97 16.41
N VAL A 99 -3.37 -20.72 15.44
CA VAL A 99 -2.71 -22.02 15.69
C VAL A 99 -1.19 -21.92 15.76
N SER A 100 -0.61 -20.79 15.35
CA SER A 100 0.85 -20.57 15.35
C SER A 100 1.32 -20.06 16.72
N SER A 101 2.56 -20.39 17.08
CA SER A 101 3.17 -19.90 18.33
C SER A 101 3.61 -18.44 18.24
N ASN A 102 3.95 -17.97 17.03
CA ASN A 102 4.35 -16.60 16.78
C ASN A 102 3.97 -16.17 15.35
N TYR A 103 3.94 -14.86 15.10
CA TYR A 103 3.51 -14.34 13.79
C TYR A 103 4.52 -14.57 12.66
N LYS A 104 5.79 -14.83 12.98
CA LYS A 104 6.79 -15.17 11.97
C LYS A 104 6.44 -16.51 11.31
N ASP A 105 6.00 -17.50 12.09
CA ASP A 105 5.57 -18.80 11.57
C ASP A 105 4.35 -18.67 10.64
N VAL A 106 3.45 -17.72 10.91
CA VAL A 106 2.30 -17.41 10.04
C VAL A 106 2.78 -16.96 8.65
N VAL A 107 3.69 -16.00 8.62
CA VAL A 107 4.23 -15.44 7.37
C VAL A 107 5.03 -16.49 6.61
N ASP A 108 5.89 -17.25 7.29
CA ASP A 108 6.72 -18.28 6.67
C ASP A 108 5.86 -19.43 6.12
N THR A 109 4.86 -19.88 6.87
CA THR A 109 3.95 -20.95 6.45
C THR A 109 3.09 -20.50 5.27
N ALA A 110 2.50 -19.30 5.32
CA ALA A 110 1.74 -18.77 4.19
C ALA A 110 2.63 -18.56 2.96
N GLY A 111 3.86 -18.08 3.15
CA GLY A 111 4.87 -17.94 2.10
C GLY A 111 5.23 -19.27 1.44
N TYR A 112 5.37 -20.33 2.24
CA TYR A 112 5.61 -21.70 1.77
C TYR A 112 4.44 -22.23 0.94
N VAL A 113 3.21 -22.17 1.47
CA VAL A 113 1.99 -22.61 0.77
C VAL A 113 1.81 -21.89 -0.57
N LEU A 114 2.07 -20.58 -0.59
CA LEU A 114 1.93 -19.75 -1.78
C LEU A 114 3.17 -19.75 -2.67
N LYS A 115 4.25 -20.47 -2.31
CA LYS A 115 5.52 -20.53 -3.06
C LYS A 115 6.00 -19.13 -3.46
N ILE A 116 6.10 -18.22 -2.50
CA ILE A 116 6.45 -16.83 -2.80
C ILE A 116 7.91 -16.70 -3.26
N LYS A 117 8.17 -15.81 -4.22
CA LYS A 117 9.51 -15.37 -4.60
C LYS A 117 9.80 -13.98 -4.07
N GLY A 118 10.48 -13.92 -2.94
CA GLY A 118 10.79 -12.69 -2.21
C GLY A 118 10.36 -12.80 -0.76
N GLN A 119 10.37 -11.68 -0.04
CA GLN A 119 10.03 -11.61 1.38
C GLN A 119 8.84 -10.68 1.59
N VAL A 120 7.85 -11.13 2.36
CA VAL A 120 6.76 -10.28 2.85
C VAL A 120 6.98 -10.06 4.33
N ILE A 121 7.12 -8.81 4.76
CA ILE A 121 7.56 -8.46 6.11
C ILE A 121 6.53 -7.52 6.72
N PRO A 122 5.70 -8.00 7.67
CA PRO A 122 4.87 -7.12 8.49
C PRO A 122 5.74 -6.04 9.14
N VAL A 123 5.34 -4.78 9.02
CA VAL A 123 6.08 -3.65 9.62
C VAL A 123 6.18 -3.78 11.13
N THR A 124 5.18 -4.38 11.77
CA THR A 124 5.12 -4.68 13.20
C THR A 124 4.33 -5.96 13.44
N PHE A 125 4.49 -6.57 14.60
CA PHE A 125 3.62 -7.65 15.09
C PHE A 125 2.66 -7.17 16.18
N ALA A 126 2.70 -5.89 16.53
CA ALA A 126 1.82 -5.30 17.54
C ALA A 126 0.54 -4.74 16.92
N ASN A 127 -0.56 -4.83 17.67
CA ASN A 127 -1.85 -4.27 17.28
C ASN A 127 -1.85 -2.74 17.50
N THR A 128 -2.14 -1.97 16.45
CA THR A 128 -2.25 -0.51 16.52
C THR A 128 -3.21 0.06 15.49
N HIS A 129 -3.76 1.24 15.75
CA HIS A 129 -4.65 1.93 14.85
C HIS A 129 -3.97 3.16 14.23
N MET A 130 -4.27 3.37 12.95
CA MET A 130 -3.97 4.62 12.29
C MET A 130 -4.93 5.72 12.77
N CYS A 131 -4.39 6.89 13.08
CA CYS A 131 -5.12 8.07 13.50
C CYS A 131 -4.69 9.29 12.68
N VAL A 132 -5.65 10.13 12.31
CA VAL A 132 -5.41 11.42 11.65
C VAL A 132 -6.11 12.54 12.43
N GLU A 133 -5.39 13.64 12.63
CA GLU A 133 -5.94 14.91 13.11
C GLU A 133 -6.02 15.86 11.92
N TYR A 134 -7.20 16.41 11.67
CA TYR A 134 -7.45 17.39 10.62
C TYR A 134 -7.22 18.81 11.12
N GLU A 135 -7.03 19.77 10.21
CA GLU A 135 -6.82 21.19 10.56
C GLU A 135 -7.99 21.82 11.35
N ASN A 136 -9.21 21.31 11.18
CA ASN A 136 -10.38 21.70 11.95
C ASN A 136 -10.41 21.11 13.39
N GLY A 137 -9.38 20.34 13.79
CA GLY A 137 -9.27 19.70 15.09
C GLY A 137 -9.99 18.35 15.22
N LYS A 138 -10.74 17.90 14.19
CA LYS A 138 -11.37 16.57 14.18
C LYS A 138 -10.29 15.48 14.18
N ILE A 139 -10.46 14.47 15.03
CA ILE A 139 -9.61 13.29 15.07
C ILE A 139 -10.41 12.08 14.60
N VAL A 140 -9.88 11.36 13.61
CA VAL A 140 -10.45 10.09 13.14
C VAL A 140 -9.45 8.98 13.43
N LYS A 141 -9.96 7.91 14.06
CA LYS A 141 -9.19 6.70 14.40
C LYS A 141 -9.67 5.52 13.58
N LYS A 142 -8.79 4.55 13.36
CA LYS A 142 -8.95 3.35 12.52
C LYS A 142 -8.93 3.69 11.03
N GLU A 143 -8.17 2.91 10.28
CA GLU A 143 -7.92 3.11 8.86
C GLU A 143 -9.22 3.13 8.03
N GLY A 144 -10.11 2.15 8.20
CA GLY A 144 -11.40 2.11 7.50
C GLY A 144 -12.31 3.33 7.73
N ASN A 145 -12.20 4.00 8.89
CA ASN A 145 -12.93 5.26 9.12
C ASN A 145 -12.29 6.44 8.39
N ILE A 146 -10.96 6.44 8.24
CA ILE A 146 -10.22 7.44 7.46
C ILE A 146 -10.55 7.28 5.98
N ASP A 147 -10.57 6.05 5.49
CA ASP A 147 -10.88 5.71 4.11
C ASP A 147 -12.31 6.08 3.71
N THR A 148 -13.25 6.12 4.67
CA THR A 148 -14.65 6.46 4.43
C THR A 148 -15.00 7.91 4.80
N ASN A 149 -14.03 8.73 5.21
CA ASN A 149 -14.25 10.11 5.66
C ASN A 149 -14.31 11.13 4.49
N TYR A 150 -14.96 10.79 3.38
CA TYR A 150 -15.01 11.59 2.14
C TYR A 150 -15.62 13.00 2.30
N GLN A 151 -16.40 13.20 3.36
CA GLN A 151 -17.03 14.49 3.66
C GLN A 151 -16.05 15.49 4.27
N GLU A 152 -14.91 15.03 4.79
CA GLU A 152 -13.90 15.91 5.35
C GLU A 152 -13.11 16.62 4.24
N LYS A 153 -13.11 17.95 4.30
CA LYS A 153 -12.42 18.81 3.32
C LYS A 153 -11.17 19.46 3.90
N SER A 154 -11.03 19.49 5.23
CA SER A 154 -9.84 20.01 5.90
C SER A 154 -8.64 19.13 5.58
N ARG A 155 -7.44 19.71 5.51
CA ARG A 155 -6.22 18.91 5.32
C ARG A 155 -5.91 18.12 6.58
N VAL A 156 -5.21 17.01 6.42
CA VAL A 156 -4.62 16.29 7.54
C VAL A 156 -3.49 17.16 8.10
N LYS A 157 -3.62 17.57 9.35
CA LYS A 157 -2.63 18.34 10.09
C LYS A 157 -1.48 17.45 10.57
N ARG A 158 -1.82 16.26 11.07
CA ARG A 158 -0.84 15.22 11.42
C ARG A 158 -1.48 13.84 11.46
N ALA A 159 -0.64 12.83 11.32
CA ALA A 159 -1.03 11.44 11.47
C ALA A 159 -0.13 10.73 12.51
N PHE A 160 -0.68 9.75 13.22
CA PHE A 160 0.01 9.04 14.29
C PHE A 160 -0.59 7.65 14.51
N LEU A 161 0.17 6.79 15.20
CA LEU A 161 -0.27 5.46 15.60
C LEU A 161 -0.68 5.43 17.07
N GLU A 162 -1.78 4.74 17.37
CA GLU A 162 -2.29 4.59 18.73
C GLU A 162 -2.73 3.12 18.99
N PRO A 163 -2.08 2.40 19.92
CA PRO A 163 -0.85 2.78 20.65
C PRO A 163 0.36 2.91 19.71
N LYS A 164 1.43 3.56 20.19
CA LYS A 164 2.73 3.53 19.49
C LYS A 164 3.28 2.10 19.49
N VAL A 165 3.93 1.72 18.40
CA VAL A 165 4.45 0.35 18.20
C VAL A 165 5.85 0.38 17.62
N GLU A 166 6.60 -0.67 17.92
CA GLU A 166 7.96 -0.90 17.42
C GLU A 166 7.95 -1.65 16.09
N ALA A 167 8.93 -1.33 15.25
CA ALA A 167 9.17 -2.06 14.02
C ALA A 167 9.62 -3.49 14.29
N ASN A 168 9.15 -4.40 13.45
CA ASN A 168 9.73 -5.73 13.30
C ASN A 168 11.22 -5.61 12.94
N CYS A 169 12.12 -6.26 13.70
CA CYS A 169 13.54 -6.22 13.43
C CYS A 169 13.90 -6.67 12.00
N ALA A 170 13.11 -7.58 11.41
CA ALA A 170 13.28 -7.99 10.03
C ALA A 170 13.03 -6.85 9.03
N ALA A 171 12.09 -5.94 9.33
CA ALA A 171 11.83 -4.76 8.50
C ALA A 171 13.01 -3.78 8.54
N ILE A 172 13.55 -3.52 9.73
CA ILE A 172 14.75 -2.69 9.93
C ILE A 172 15.95 -3.25 9.18
N LYS A 173 16.21 -4.55 9.36
CA LYS A 173 17.29 -5.25 8.65
C LYS A 173 17.09 -5.17 7.14
N ARG A 174 15.86 -5.37 6.66
CA ARG A 174 15.55 -5.32 5.23
C ARG A 174 15.83 -3.94 4.64
N ILE A 175 15.47 -2.86 5.33
CA ILE A 175 15.77 -1.48 4.92
C ILE A 175 17.27 -1.24 4.84
N ALA A 176 18.03 -1.67 5.85
CA ALA A 176 19.49 -1.48 5.89
C ALA A 176 20.23 -2.19 4.76
N GLU A 177 19.73 -3.36 4.34
CA GLU A 177 20.34 -4.17 3.29
C GLU A 177 19.85 -3.85 1.87
N SER A 178 18.95 -2.89 1.70
CA SER A 178 18.36 -2.59 0.38
C SER A 178 19.25 -1.69 -0.45
N ASP A 179 19.28 -1.95 -1.76
CA ASP A 179 19.87 -1.04 -2.76
C ASP A 179 18.87 0.08 -3.12
N TYR A 180 17.57 -0.26 -3.16
CA TYR A 180 16.49 0.68 -3.43
C TYR A 180 15.30 0.45 -2.49
N LEU A 181 14.71 1.55 -2.03
CA LEU A 181 13.42 1.59 -1.35
C LEU A 181 12.39 2.21 -2.29
N ILE A 182 11.34 1.47 -2.60
CA ILE A 182 10.22 1.95 -3.42
C ILE A 182 9.04 2.24 -2.48
N ILE A 183 8.63 3.50 -2.39
CA ILE A 183 7.50 3.93 -1.58
C ILE A 183 6.27 4.07 -2.48
N GLY A 184 5.21 3.35 -2.13
CA GLY A 184 3.96 3.35 -2.90
C GLY A 184 4.05 2.58 -4.23
N PRO A 185 3.05 2.77 -5.11
CA PRO A 185 1.87 3.62 -4.92
C PRO A 185 0.88 2.98 -3.93
N GLY A 186 -0.04 3.77 -3.40
CA GLY A 186 -1.07 3.30 -2.48
C GLY A 186 -1.79 4.46 -1.82
N ASP A 187 -2.88 4.17 -1.11
CA ASP A 187 -3.59 5.21 -0.38
C ASP A 187 -2.67 5.84 0.66
N PHE A 188 -2.59 7.18 0.63
CA PHE A 188 -1.47 7.88 1.23
C PHE A 188 -1.46 7.72 2.75
N TYR A 189 -2.59 8.01 3.40
CA TYR A 189 -2.72 7.96 4.86
C TYR A 189 -3.15 6.59 5.41
N SER A 190 -3.61 5.66 4.56
CA SER A 190 -4.04 4.31 5.00
C SER A 190 -3.08 3.18 4.61
N SER A 191 -2.23 3.36 3.59
CA SER A 191 -1.30 2.31 3.12
C SER A 191 0.18 2.68 3.22
N ILE A 192 0.55 3.95 3.04
CA ILE A 192 1.96 4.39 2.99
C ILE A 192 2.42 4.98 4.33
N ILE A 193 1.81 6.09 4.74
CA ILE A 193 2.17 6.81 5.97
C ILE A 193 2.13 5.91 7.22
N PRO A 194 1.16 4.98 7.42
CA PRO A 194 1.16 4.11 8.60
C PRO A 194 2.44 3.29 8.76
N VAL A 195 3.05 2.85 7.66
CA VAL A 195 4.31 2.09 7.69
C VAL A 195 5.46 2.98 8.15
N LEU A 196 5.49 4.23 7.66
CA LEU A 196 6.56 5.19 7.97
C LEU A 196 6.47 5.72 9.41
N LEU A 197 5.29 5.66 10.03
CA LEU A 197 5.06 6.11 11.42
C LEU A 197 5.46 5.08 12.48
N VAL A 198 5.76 3.83 12.11
CA VAL A 198 6.20 2.80 13.07
C VAL A 198 7.60 3.13 13.59
N ASN A 199 7.77 3.03 14.92
CA ASN A 199 9.03 3.41 15.56
C ASN A 199 10.21 2.58 15.02
N GLY A 200 11.32 3.24 14.73
CA GLY A 200 12.52 2.64 14.13
C GLY A 200 12.55 2.65 12.60
N ILE A 201 11.41 2.73 11.90
CA ILE A 201 11.38 2.74 10.42
C ILE A 201 12.06 3.98 9.87
N LYS A 202 11.73 5.16 10.41
CA LYS A 202 12.34 6.43 10.04
C LYS A 202 13.86 6.39 10.20
N GLU A 203 14.34 5.98 11.37
CA GLU A 203 15.78 5.90 11.68
C GLU A 203 16.51 4.90 10.77
N ALA A 204 15.85 3.78 10.42
CA ALA A 204 16.40 2.82 9.48
C ALA A 204 16.55 3.39 8.06
N ILE A 205 15.54 4.12 7.56
CA ILE A 205 15.58 4.75 6.24
C ILE A 205 16.64 5.85 6.17
N MET A 206 16.77 6.65 7.23
CA MET A 206 17.79 7.70 7.34
C MET A 206 19.21 7.13 7.23
N LYS A 207 19.48 5.99 7.88
CA LYS A 207 20.79 5.34 7.90
C LYS A 207 21.06 4.46 6.68
N SER A 208 20.02 4.09 5.94
CA SER A 208 20.15 3.18 4.80
C SER A 208 20.91 3.83 3.64
N PRO A 209 21.83 3.12 2.97
CA PRO A 209 22.48 3.62 1.76
C PRO A 209 21.55 3.59 0.54
N ALA A 210 20.37 2.96 0.66
CA ALA A 210 19.45 2.75 -0.44
C ALA A 210 19.04 4.06 -1.12
N LYS A 211 18.83 3.98 -2.43
CA LYS A 211 18.16 5.03 -3.21
C LYS A 211 16.65 4.97 -2.98
N ILE A 212 16.02 6.12 -2.80
CA ILE A 212 14.59 6.21 -2.51
C ILE A 212 13.84 6.58 -3.78
N ILE A 213 12.90 5.73 -4.18
CA ILE A 213 11.99 5.94 -5.31
C ILE A 213 10.58 6.12 -4.73
N TYR A 214 9.93 7.24 -5.02
CA TYR A 214 8.52 7.45 -4.71
C TYR A 214 7.67 7.32 -5.98
N ILE A 215 6.62 6.49 -5.92
CA ILE A 215 5.66 6.36 -7.02
C ILE A 215 4.45 7.22 -6.68
N LEU A 216 4.29 8.33 -7.39
CA LEU A 216 3.24 9.30 -7.12
C LEU A 216 1.86 8.71 -7.44
N ASN A 217 0.89 9.01 -6.58
CA ASN A 217 -0.51 8.65 -6.82
C ASN A 217 -1.06 9.34 -8.09
N LEU A 218 -1.94 8.64 -8.82
CA LEU A 218 -2.58 9.18 -10.02
C LEU A 218 -3.65 10.23 -9.70
N MET A 219 -4.42 9.96 -8.64
CA MET A 219 -5.52 10.79 -8.17
C MET A 219 -5.30 11.18 -6.70
N THR A 220 -5.83 12.33 -6.31
CA THR A 220 -6.06 12.68 -4.90
C THR A 220 -7.14 11.78 -4.32
N ARG A 221 -7.20 11.73 -2.99
CA ARG A 221 -8.16 10.93 -2.23
C ARG A 221 -8.97 11.84 -1.31
N SER A 222 -10.29 11.80 -1.42
CA SER A 222 -11.17 12.67 -0.64
C SER A 222 -11.06 12.35 0.85
N GLY A 223 -10.94 13.37 1.70
CA GLY A 223 -10.71 13.21 3.14
C GLY A 223 -9.29 12.80 3.54
N GLN A 224 -8.37 12.62 2.59
CA GLN A 224 -6.97 12.24 2.88
C GLN A 224 -5.98 13.20 2.22
N THR A 225 -6.01 13.29 0.90
CA THR A 225 -5.11 14.13 0.10
C THR A 225 -5.87 15.18 -0.70
N THR A 226 -6.96 15.70 -0.12
CA THR A 226 -7.78 16.79 -0.68
C THR A 226 -6.87 17.95 -1.12
N ASP A 227 -6.96 18.31 -2.40
CA ASP A 227 -6.16 19.37 -3.06
C ASP A 227 -4.64 19.20 -2.99
N TYR A 228 -4.13 18.00 -2.68
CA TYR A 228 -2.69 17.74 -2.73
C TYR A 228 -2.16 17.79 -4.17
N LYS A 229 -1.04 18.48 -4.34
CA LYS A 229 -0.17 18.37 -5.52
C LYS A 229 0.96 17.37 -5.26
N ALA A 230 1.81 17.16 -6.26
CA ALA A 230 2.97 16.28 -6.12
C ALA A 230 3.93 16.76 -5.02
N THR A 231 4.13 18.07 -4.89
CA THR A 231 4.95 18.68 -3.83
C THR A 231 4.42 18.41 -2.42
N ASP A 232 3.09 18.43 -2.22
CA ASP A 232 2.47 18.12 -0.93
C ASP A 232 2.73 16.68 -0.50
N HIS A 233 2.50 15.72 -1.41
CA HIS A 233 2.82 14.31 -1.16
C HIS A 233 4.30 14.14 -0.82
N LEU A 234 5.18 14.75 -1.61
CA LEU A 234 6.62 14.62 -1.40
C LEU A 234 7.05 15.20 -0.05
N LYS A 235 6.52 16.38 0.33
CA LYS A 235 6.82 17.03 1.62
C LYS A 235 6.45 16.11 2.79
N ASP A 236 5.28 15.50 2.75
CA ASP A 236 4.82 14.62 3.83
C ASP A 236 5.66 13.34 3.88
N ILE A 237 6.00 12.73 2.74
CA ILE A 237 6.92 11.58 2.69
C ILE A 237 8.29 11.94 3.27
N GLU A 238 8.93 13.00 2.78
CA GLU A 238 10.27 13.42 3.20
C GLU A 238 10.32 13.79 4.69
N THR A 239 9.23 14.34 5.23
CA THR A 239 9.09 14.65 6.66
C THR A 239 9.07 13.35 7.50
N ASN A 240 8.32 12.35 7.05
CA ASN A 240 8.18 11.07 7.75
C ASN A 240 9.45 10.20 7.67
N ILE A 241 10.22 10.30 6.59
CA ILE A 241 11.48 9.53 6.44
C ILE A 241 12.74 10.34 6.81
N ALA A 242 12.59 11.65 7.08
CA ALA A 242 13.69 12.61 7.32
C ALA A 242 14.85 12.49 6.33
N ARG A 243 14.52 12.28 5.06
CA ARG A 243 15.47 12.12 3.96
C ARG A 243 14.82 12.56 2.65
N LYS A 244 15.63 13.05 1.72
CA LYS A 244 15.18 13.43 0.39
C LYS A 244 14.95 12.20 -0.48
N VAL A 245 13.91 12.25 -1.32
CA VAL A 245 13.65 11.22 -2.33
C VAL A 245 14.61 11.42 -3.51
N ASP A 246 15.22 10.33 -3.99
CA ASP A 246 16.15 10.39 -5.13
C ASP A 246 15.41 10.41 -6.47
N TYR A 247 14.32 9.65 -6.60
CA TYR A 247 13.52 9.51 -7.83
C TYR A 247 12.02 9.62 -7.54
N VAL A 248 11.29 10.37 -8.37
CA VAL A 248 9.83 10.36 -8.36
C VAL A 248 9.32 9.85 -9.70
N ILE A 249 8.51 8.79 -9.68
CA ILE A 249 7.81 8.29 -10.85
C ILE A 249 6.46 9.00 -10.96
N VAL A 250 6.19 9.58 -12.12
CA VAL A 250 4.97 10.35 -12.40
C VAL A 250 4.32 9.85 -13.68
N ASN A 251 2.99 9.74 -13.67
CA ASN A 251 2.23 9.44 -14.87
C ASN A 251 2.16 10.65 -15.81
N ASN A 252 2.49 10.45 -17.08
CA ASN A 252 2.18 11.39 -18.17
C ASN A 252 1.21 10.82 -19.22
N GLY A 253 0.69 9.61 -18.98
CA GLY A 253 -0.34 9.00 -19.81
C GLY A 253 -1.69 9.73 -19.68
N LYS A 254 -2.47 9.70 -20.76
CA LYS A 254 -3.79 10.34 -20.82
C LYS A 254 -4.83 9.51 -20.08
N ILE A 255 -5.47 10.10 -19.07
CA ILE A 255 -6.65 9.53 -18.41
C ILE A 255 -7.89 9.90 -19.22
N SER A 256 -8.81 8.95 -19.45
CA SER A 256 -10.04 9.23 -20.19
C SER A 256 -10.92 10.23 -19.43
N LYS A 257 -11.67 11.04 -20.18
CA LYS A 257 -12.59 12.02 -19.60
C LYS A 257 -13.64 11.36 -18.70
N SER A 258 -14.16 10.19 -19.10
CA SER A 258 -15.14 9.45 -18.30
C SER A 258 -14.61 9.02 -16.93
N ILE A 259 -13.34 8.64 -16.82
CA ILE A 259 -12.70 8.31 -15.54
C ILE A 259 -12.51 9.59 -14.72
N ILE A 260 -12.02 10.66 -15.33
CA ILE A 260 -11.86 11.96 -14.65
C ILE A 260 -13.21 12.43 -14.08
N ASP A 261 -14.26 12.40 -14.89
CA ASP A 261 -15.62 12.81 -14.50
C ASP A 261 -16.16 11.92 -13.36
N TRP A 262 -15.78 10.63 -13.31
CA TRP A 262 -16.15 9.74 -12.19
C TRP A 262 -15.48 10.18 -10.89
N TYR A 263 -14.16 10.41 -10.89
CA TYR A 263 -13.43 10.86 -9.71
C TYR A 263 -13.87 12.25 -9.25
N GLN A 264 -14.18 13.16 -10.17
CA GLN A 264 -14.66 14.49 -9.83
C GLN A 264 -15.99 14.47 -9.07
N LYS A 265 -16.87 13.50 -9.35
CA LYS A 265 -18.13 13.32 -8.58
C LYS A 265 -17.88 12.90 -7.13
N GLU A 266 -16.72 12.32 -6.85
CA GLU A 266 -16.28 11.92 -5.50
C GLU A 266 -15.32 12.95 -4.87
N ASP A 267 -15.23 14.17 -5.44
CA ASP A 267 -14.31 15.25 -5.04
C ASP A 267 -12.82 14.88 -5.13
N GLU A 268 -12.48 13.95 -6.02
CA GLU A 268 -11.12 13.50 -6.30
C GLU A 268 -10.64 14.04 -7.65
N ARG A 269 -9.34 14.34 -7.76
CA ARG A 269 -8.74 15.03 -8.91
C ARG A 269 -7.42 14.40 -9.30
N VAL A 270 -7.00 14.58 -10.54
CA VAL A 270 -5.67 14.15 -10.98
C VAL A 270 -4.61 14.90 -10.16
N VAL A 271 -3.61 14.20 -9.63
CA VAL A 271 -2.51 14.84 -8.92
C VAL A 271 -1.68 15.68 -9.89
N ILE A 272 -1.59 16.98 -9.64
CA ILE A 272 -0.82 17.90 -10.48
C ILE A 272 0.67 17.74 -10.16
N ASN A 273 1.47 17.45 -11.19
CA ASN A 273 2.93 17.43 -11.07
C ASN A 273 3.50 18.84 -11.13
N ASP A 274 3.84 19.39 -9.97
CA ASP A 274 4.46 20.70 -9.79
C ASP A 274 5.90 20.62 -9.24
N LEU A 275 6.54 19.45 -9.30
CA LEU A 275 7.85 19.22 -8.68
C LEU A 275 8.96 20.08 -9.30
N LYS A 276 8.99 20.18 -10.64
CA LYS A 276 10.03 20.93 -11.36
C LYS A 276 9.94 22.43 -11.06
N SER A 277 8.74 23.00 -11.08
CA SER A 277 8.51 24.42 -10.77
C SER A 277 8.81 24.78 -9.31
N ASN A 278 8.76 23.79 -8.41
CA ASN A 278 9.06 23.97 -6.98
C ASN A 278 10.48 23.51 -6.59
N GLY A 279 11.38 23.36 -7.56
CA GLY A 279 12.81 23.16 -7.29
C GLY A 279 13.17 21.77 -6.74
N PHE A 280 12.37 20.73 -7.01
CA PHE A 280 12.76 19.36 -6.69
C PHE A 280 14.09 19.00 -7.37
N ARG A 281 15.05 18.52 -6.57
CA ARG A 281 16.44 18.25 -7.03
C ARG A 281 16.69 16.81 -7.45
N GLY A 282 15.79 15.89 -7.09
CA GLY A 282 15.87 14.50 -7.53
C GLY A 282 15.46 14.33 -8.99
N GLN A 283 15.48 13.10 -9.48
CA GLN A 283 15.08 12.80 -10.85
C GLN A 283 13.58 12.55 -10.95
N ILE A 284 12.93 13.22 -11.90
CA ILE A 284 11.52 12.99 -12.23
C ILE A 284 11.49 12.04 -13.43
N ILE A 285 10.91 10.86 -13.25
CA ILE A 285 10.77 9.84 -14.29
C ILE A 285 9.31 9.80 -14.72
N GLU A 286 9.06 10.33 -15.92
CA GLU A 286 7.70 10.39 -16.48
C GLU A 286 7.47 9.25 -17.47
N GLY A 287 6.27 8.68 -17.43
CA GLY A 287 5.83 7.74 -18.45
C GLY A 287 4.34 7.41 -18.32
N ASP A 288 3.77 6.87 -19.40
CA ASP A 288 2.43 6.31 -19.34
C ASP A 288 2.49 5.04 -18.50
N ILE A 289 1.89 5.11 -17.31
CA ILE A 289 1.83 4.02 -16.34
C ILE A 289 0.39 3.67 -15.97
N ILE A 290 -0.58 4.08 -16.78
CA ILE A 290 -2.00 3.77 -16.56
C ILE A 290 -2.35 2.39 -17.15
N ASP A 291 -3.14 1.62 -16.41
CA ASP A 291 -3.81 0.43 -16.92
C ASP A 291 -5.13 0.82 -17.60
N ASN A 292 -5.12 0.76 -18.94
CA ASN A 292 -6.28 1.10 -19.76
C ASN A 292 -7.39 0.03 -19.73
N ASN A 293 -7.13 -1.15 -19.14
CA ASN A 293 -8.11 -2.22 -19.00
C ASN A 293 -8.84 -2.20 -17.65
N ALA A 294 -8.47 -1.28 -16.75
CA ALA A 294 -8.98 -1.22 -15.38
C ALA A 294 -10.40 -0.63 -15.25
N ILE A 295 -11.31 -0.92 -16.18
CA ILE A 295 -12.75 -0.76 -15.97
C ILE A 295 -13.33 -2.17 -15.86
N ARG A 296 -13.47 -2.69 -14.63
CA ARG A 296 -14.26 -3.91 -14.39
C ARG A 296 -15.46 -3.58 -13.51
N SER A 297 -16.57 -3.33 -14.18
CA SER A 297 -17.93 -3.27 -13.66
C SER A 297 -18.43 -4.67 -13.25
N GLU A 298 -19.18 -4.69 -12.14
CA GLU A 298 -20.40 -5.50 -11.88
C GLU A 298 -20.34 -6.99 -11.46
N GLY A 299 -19.24 -7.71 -11.55
CA GLY A 299 -19.30 -9.18 -11.37
C GLY A 299 -19.15 -9.77 -9.96
N SER A 300 -18.16 -9.36 -9.17
CA SER A 300 -17.67 -10.17 -8.03
C SER A 300 -17.52 -9.43 -6.69
N GLU A 301 -18.06 -8.21 -6.61
CA GLU A 301 -17.61 -7.22 -5.62
C GLU A 301 -18.75 -6.43 -4.95
N LYS A 302 -19.92 -7.04 -4.72
CA LYS A 302 -21.07 -6.44 -3.99
C LYS A 302 -20.76 -5.99 -2.54
N TYR A 303 -19.59 -6.32 -2.00
CA TYR A 303 -19.26 -6.24 -0.57
C TYR A 303 -18.23 -5.17 -0.19
N ILE A 304 -17.78 -4.34 -1.14
CA ILE A 304 -16.86 -3.24 -0.91
C ILE A 304 -17.59 -1.94 -1.29
N ASP A 305 -17.55 -0.94 -0.41
CA ASP A 305 -18.11 0.38 -0.68
C ASP A 305 -17.54 0.91 -2.01
N PRO A 306 -18.40 1.22 -3.00
CA PRO A 306 -17.97 1.76 -4.29
C PRO A 306 -17.04 2.98 -4.17
N LYS A 307 -17.19 3.78 -3.10
CA LYS A 307 -16.37 4.98 -2.84
C LYS A 307 -14.99 4.65 -2.28
N VAL A 308 -14.80 3.45 -1.70
CA VAL A 308 -13.49 2.95 -1.28
C VAL A 308 -12.65 2.52 -2.50
N ARG A 309 -13.28 2.29 -3.65
CA ARG A 309 -12.65 1.62 -4.79
C ARG A 309 -12.04 2.60 -5.80
N SER A 310 -10.73 2.48 -6.00
CA SER A 310 -10.06 3.08 -7.15
C SER A 310 -10.38 2.33 -8.46
N ILE A 311 -11.01 3.02 -9.41
CA ILE A 311 -11.30 2.54 -10.78
C ILE A 311 -10.16 2.82 -11.77
N LEU A 312 -9.06 3.40 -11.31
CA LEU A 312 -7.90 3.74 -12.13
C LEU A 312 -6.67 3.14 -11.48
N ARG A 313 -5.89 2.36 -12.22
CA ARG A 313 -4.73 1.68 -11.65
C ARG A 313 -3.47 1.97 -12.44
N HIS A 314 -2.36 1.81 -11.74
CA HIS A 314 -1.08 1.68 -12.39
C HIS A 314 -1.01 0.35 -13.15
N ASP A 315 -0.39 0.36 -14.33
CA ASP A 315 -0.08 -0.84 -15.10
C ASP A 315 1.24 -1.47 -14.61
N SER A 316 1.17 -2.73 -14.18
CA SER A 316 2.33 -3.45 -13.62
C SER A 316 3.50 -3.61 -14.62
N GLY A 317 3.20 -3.78 -15.92
CA GLY A 317 4.19 -3.97 -16.97
C GLY A 317 4.88 -2.66 -17.33
N LYS A 318 4.09 -1.59 -17.56
CA LYS A 318 4.61 -0.26 -17.86
C LYS A 318 5.44 0.29 -16.69
N LEU A 319 4.93 0.17 -15.46
CA LEU A 319 5.63 0.60 -14.26
C LEU A 319 6.92 -0.18 -14.04
N SER A 320 6.91 -1.51 -14.23
CA SER A 320 8.13 -2.32 -14.16
C SER A 320 9.17 -1.90 -15.21
N LYS A 321 8.74 -1.52 -16.41
CA LYS A 321 9.65 -1.04 -17.46
C LYS A 321 10.35 0.26 -17.06
N LEU A 322 9.63 1.21 -16.46
CA LEU A 322 10.25 2.43 -15.92
C LEU A 322 11.22 2.12 -14.77
N LEU A 323 10.80 1.28 -13.82
CA LEU A 323 11.63 0.91 -12.68
C LEU A 323 12.95 0.23 -13.09
N LYS A 324 12.95 -0.57 -14.17
CA LYS A 324 14.16 -1.19 -14.72
C LYS A 324 15.17 -0.21 -15.30
N ASN A 325 14.76 1.01 -15.64
CA ASN A 325 15.70 2.04 -16.11
C ASN A 325 16.40 2.74 -14.94
N ILE A 326 15.87 2.59 -13.73
CA ILE A 326 16.39 3.20 -12.49
C ILE A 326 17.24 2.17 -11.70
N ILE A 327 16.74 0.92 -11.64
CA ILE A 327 17.33 -0.23 -10.94
C ILE A 327 18.22 -1.01 -11.88
#